data_AF-A0A937VJC1-F1
#
_entry.id   AF-A0A937VJC1-F1
#
_cell.length_a   1.000
_cell.length_b   1.000
_cell.length_c   1.000
_cell.angle_alpha   90.00
_cell.angle_beta   90.00
_cell.angle_gamma   90.00
#
_symmetry.space_group_name_H-M   'P 1'
#
loop_
_entity.id
_entity.type
_entity.pdbx_description
1 polymer ?
#
loop_
_entity_poly.entity_id
_entity_poly.type
_entity_poly.pdbx_seq_one_letter_code
_entity_poly.pdbx_strand_id
1 'polypeptide(L)' 'MALKTPKEYIQSIADLGLRIYIFGEEVEDYTDHPIIRPSLNCLATTYELAGMPEYQDLMLATSHL' A
#
# COMPACT_ATOMS: atom_id res chain seq x y z
N MET A 1 -7.62 -14.37 5.73
CA MET A 1 -7.30 -13.03 6.27
C MET A 1 -8.28 -12.02 5.67
N ALA A 2 -8.71 -11.01 6.42
CA ALA A 2 -9.46 -9.90 5.85
C ALA A 2 -8.52 -9.05 4.96
N LEU A 3 -9.02 -8.55 3.82
CA LEU A 3 -8.25 -7.62 3.00
C LEU A 3 -8.01 -6.31 3.77
N LYS A 4 -6.80 -5.75 3.63
CA LYS A 4 -6.47 -4.43 4.17
C LYS A 4 -7.23 -3.35 3.41
N THR A 5 -7.66 -2.32 4.12
CA THR A 5 -8.07 -1.05 3.52
C THR A 5 -6.86 -0.28 2.97
N PRO A 6 -7.07 0.71 2.09
CA PRO A 6 -5.98 1.57 1.60
C PRO A 6 -5.15 2.22 2.71
N LYS A 7 -5.80 2.65 3.80
CA LYS A 7 -5.13 3.25 4.96
C LYS A 7 -4.30 2.24 5.74
N GLU A 8 -4.84 1.04 5.96
CA GLU A 8 -4.12 -0.04 6.64
C GLU A 8 -2.94 -0.54 5.80
N TYR A 9 -3.06 -0.52 4.47
CA TYR A 9 -1.94 -0.81 3.58
C TYR A 9 -0.80 0.19 3.78
N ILE A 10 -1.07 1.50 3.69
CA ILE A 10 -0.05 2.54 3.89
C ILE A 10 0.55 2.48 5.30
N GLN A 11 -0.29 2.29 6.33
CA GLN A 11 0.20 2.14 7.70
C GLN A 11 1.10 0.91 7.83
N SER A 12 0.71 -0.22 7.22
CA SER A 12 1.55 -1.42 7.27
C SER A 12 2.88 -1.27 6.56
N ILE A 13 3.00 -0.32 5.62
CA ILE A 13 4.28 0.07 5.04
C ILE A 13 5.07 0.91 6.05
N ALA A 14 4.47 1.94 6.65
CA ALA A 14 5.12 2.77 7.67
C ALA A 14 5.68 1.93 8.83
N ASP A 15 4.92 0.93 9.30
CA ASP A 15 5.26 0.07 10.42
C ASP A 15 6.45 -0.88 10.15
N LEU A 16 6.90 -1.03 8.90
CA LEU A 16 8.06 -1.86 8.56
C LEU A 16 9.38 -1.26 9.07
N GLY A 17 9.40 0.03 9.43
CA GLY A 17 10.61 0.70 9.93
C GLY A 17 11.78 0.65 8.94
N LEU A 18 11.48 0.74 7.64
CA LEU A 18 12.50 0.66 6.60
C LEU A 18 13.42 1.88 6.63
N ARG A 19 14.72 1.64 6.43
CA ARG A 19 15.70 2.68 6.17
C ARG A 19 15.80 2.93 4.68
N ILE A 20 15.24 4.05 4.22
CA ILE A 20 15.17 4.42 2.81
C ILE A 20 16.11 5.59 2.52
N TYR A 21 16.87 5.47 1.43
CA TYR A 21 17.76 6.53 0.95
C TYR A 21 17.32 7.01 -0.42
N ILE A 22 17.21 8.34 -0.60
CA ILE A 22 16.84 9.00 -1.85
C ILE A 22 17.91 10.03 -2.17
N PHE A 23 18.50 9.94 -3.36
CA PHE A 23 19.62 10.81 -3.78
C PHE A 23 20.81 10.88 -2.80
N GLY A 24 21.02 9.80 -2.02
CA GLY A 24 22.11 9.71 -1.04
C GLY A 24 21.77 10.21 0.35
N GLU A 25 20.56 10.73 0.58
CA GLU A 25 20.07 11.18 1.89
C GLU A 25 19.08 10.19 2.47
N GLU A 26 19.13 9.99 3.79
CA GLU A 26 18.16 9.15 4.52
C GLU A 26 16.83 9.88 4.67
N VAL A 27 15.73 9.17 4.42
CA VAL A 27 14.37 9.71 4.50
C VAL A 27 13.63 9.05 5.65
N GLU A 28 13.35 9.82 6.70
CA GLU A 28 12.63 9.32 7.89
C GLU A 28 11.15 9.04 7.60
N ASP A 29 10.41 10.01 7.05
CA ASP A 29 9.03 9.80 6.59
C ASP A 29 8.98 9.49 5.09
N TYR A 30 9.35 8.26 4.77
CA TYR A 30 9.33 7.80 3.39
C TYR A 30 7.92 7.57 2.84
N THR A 31 6.90 7.45 3.71
CA THR A 31 5.52 7.23 3.25
C THR A 31 4.88 8.51 2.72
N ASP A 32 5.29 9.67 3.22
CA ASP A 32 4.83 10.96 2.73
C ASP A 32 5.80 11.64 1.75
N HIS A 33 6.98 11.04 1.53
CA HIS A 33 7.98 11.58 0.62
C HIS A 33 7.42 11.73 -0.82
N PRO A 34 7.57 12.90 -1.49
CA PRO A 34 6.89 13.22 -2.76
C PRO A 34 7.24 12.27 -3.92
N ILE A 35 8.40 11.61 -3.88
CA ILE A 35 8.79 10.59 -4.87
C ILE A 35 8.10 9.25 -4.63
N ILE A 36 7.87 8.89 -3.37
CA ILE A 36 7.33 7.58 -2.98
C ILE A 36 5.80 7.62 -2.95
N ARG A 37 5.22 8.74 -2.48
CA ARG A 37 3.79 8.89 -2.26
C ARG A 37 2.92 8.53 -3.48
N PRO A 38 3.26 8.93 -4.72
CA PRO A 38 2.47 8.54 -5.89
C PRO A 38 2.39 7.03 -6.09
N SER A 39 3.50 6.32 -5.86
CA SER A 39 3.55 4.86 -5.98
C SER A 39 2.72 4.18 -4.88
N LEU A 40 2.80 4.68 -3.65
CA LEU A 40 1.96 4.18 -2.54
C LEU A 40 0.48 4.42 -2.81
N ASN A 41 0.09 5.58 -3.33
CA ASN A 41 -1.30 5.86 -3.69
C ASN A 41 -1.80 4.91 -4.79
N CYS A 42 -1.00 4.67 -5.84
CA CYS A 42 -1.33 3.72 -6.90
C CYS A 42 -1.61 2.32 -6.35
N LEU A 43 -0.75 1.82 -5.47
CA LEU A 43 -0.95 0.52 -4.83
C LEU A 43 -2.15 0.53 -3.86
N ALA A 44 -2.34 1.60 -3.10
CA ALA A 44 -3.48 1.75 -2.21
C ALA A 44 -4.82 1.73 -2.96
N THR A 45 -4.89 2.27 -4.17
CA THR A 45 -6.07 2.18 -5.05
C THR A 45 -6.42 0.73 -5.39
N THR A 46 -5.44 -0.18 -5.53
CA THR A 46 -5.75 -1.59 -5.79
C THR A 46 -6.49 -2.24 -4.61
N TYR A 47 -6.14 -1.89 -3.37
CA TYR A 47 -6.85 -2.34 -2.17
C TYR A 47 -8.25 -1.71 -2.08
N GLU A 48 -8.39 -0.45 -2.50
CA GLU A 48 -9.68 0.23 -2.54
C GLU A 48 -10.64 -0.48 -3.50
N LEU A 49 -10.20 -0.70 -4.74
CA LEU A 49 -10.98 -1.35 -5.78
C LEU A 49 -11.32 -2.80 -5.40
N ALA A 50 -10.39 -3.54 -4.79
CA ALA A 50 -10.65 -4.89 -4.30
C ALA A 50 -11.73 -4.93 -3.20
N GLY A 51 -11.93 -3.84 -2.47
CA GLY A 51 -13.00 -3.69 -1.48
C GLY A 51 -14.38 -3.37 -2.07
N MET A 52 -14.45 -2.93 -3.33
CA MET A 52 -15.71 -2.56 -3.98
C MET A 52 -16.44 -3.80 -4.51
N PRO A 53 -17.72 -4.03 -4.14
CA PRO A 53 -18.48 -5.22 -4.56
C PRO A 53 -18.50 -5.46 -6.06
N GLU A 54 -18.54 -4.39 -6.87
CA GLU A 54 -18.59 -4.45 -8.33
C GLU A 54 -17.31 -4.99 -8.99
N TYR A 55 -16.15 -4.92 -8.31
CA TYR A 55 -14.87 -5.40 -8.85
C TYR A 55 -14.37 -6.69 -8.19
N GLN A 56 -15.10 -7.24 -7.22
CA GLN A 56 -14.63 -8.39 -6.44
C GLN A 56 -14.30 -9.63 -7.29
N ASP A 57 -15.10 -9.89 -8.33
CA ASP A 57 -14.89 -11.04 -9.22
C ASP A 57 -13.58 -10.96 -10.03
N LEU A 58 -13.12 -9.74 -10.32
CA LEU A 58 -11.85 -9.51 -11.02
C LEU A 58 -10.66 -9.40 -10.06
N MET A 59 -10.88 -8.79 -8.89
CA MET A 59 -9.80 -8.39 -7.98
C MET A 59 -9.48 -9.42 -6.89
N LEU A 60 -10.40 -10.35 -6.59
CA LEU A 60 -10.25 -11.30 -5.49
C LEU A 60 -10.11 -12.73 -5.97
N ALA A 61 -9.37 -13.52 -5.21
CA ALA A 61 -9.30 -14.97 -5.35
C ALA A 61 -9.30 -15.64 -3.98
N THR A 62 -9.85 -16.84 -3.90
CA THR A 62 -9.82 -17.64 -2.67
C THR A 62 -8.46 -18.32 -2.54
N SER A 63 -7.72 -17.99 -1.48
CA SER A 63 -6.50 -18.70 -1.09
C SER A 63 -6.83 -20.16 -0.73
N HIS A 64 -5.96 -21.09 -1.14
CA HIS A 64 -6.01 -22.50 -0.71
C HIS A 64 -5.30 -22.75 0.63
N LEU A 65 -4.55 -21.75 1.11
CA LEU A 65 -3.95 -21.69 2.44
C LEU A 65 -4.95 -21.10 3.44
#